data_AF-A0A3G1B3A8-F1
#
_entry.id   AF-A0A3G1B3A8-F1
#
_cell.length_a   1.000
_cell.length_b   1.000
_cell.length_c   1.000
_cell.angle_alpha   90.00
_cell.angle_beta   90.00
_cell.angle_gamma   90.00
#
_symmetry.space_group_name_H-M   'P 1'
#
loop_
_entity.id
_entity.type
_entity.pdbx_description
1 polymer ?
#
loop_
_entity_poly.entity_id
_entity_poly.type
_entity_poly.pdbx_seq_one_letter_code
_entity_poly.pdbx_strand_id
1 'polypeptide(L)'
;MVAIDASASLESFRRFVIASTCSSYMPRSYIEDPEVFPEREESLGSIYVEAADKVTLKKIRDITFVNARDVLGIIYNSKSGNTTLKWRQLRRRGGKVTGEASSNSLVNLAEGGVITPEWVDSYLKKKNMENTNAV
;
A
#
# COMPACT_ATOMS: atom_id res chain seq x y z
N MET A 1 -14.19 7.72 3.93
CA MET A 1 -12.91 7.29 3.34
C MET A 1 -12.23 8.51 2.73
N VAL A 2 -10.95 8.43 2.39
CA VAL A 2 -10.15 9.55 1.86
C VAL A 2 -9.65 9.21 0.47
N ALA A 3 -9.89 10.09 -0.51
CA ALA A 3 -9.34 9.91 -1.84
C ALA A 3 -7.83 10.15 -1.81
N ILE A 4 -7.08 9.18 -2.32
CA ILE A 4 -5.64 9.25 -2.50
C ILE A 4 -5.35 9.44 -3.98
N ASP A 5 -4.59 10.48 -4.29
CA ASP A 5 -3.98 10.73 -5.59
C ASP A 5 -2.58 11.29 -5.31
N ALA A 6 -1.57 10.42 -5.36
CA ALA A 6 -0.20 10.77 -4.98
C ALA A 6 0.82 10.14 -5.93
N SER A 7 1.86 10.90 -6.29
CA SER A 7 3.04 10.33 -6.96
C SER A 7 3.91 9.65 -5.91
N ALA A 8 4.19 8.36 -6.08
CA ALA A 8 4.98 7.59 -5.14
C ALA A 8 5.83 6.53 -5.85
N SER A 9 6.98 6.22 -5.25
CA SER A 9 7.84 5.15 -5.76
C SER A 9 7.21 3.77 -5.52
N LEU A 10 7.63 2.77 -6.31
CA LEU A 10 7.28 1.38 -6.08
C LEU A 10 7.66 0.93 -4.66
N GLU A 11 8.84 1.35 -4.19
CA GLU A 11 9.34 1.01 -2.86
C GLU A 11 8.46 1.61 -1.76
N SER A 12 8.03 2.85 -1.93
CA SER A 12 7.12 3.51 -0.98
C SER A 12 5.82 2.73 -0.84
N PHE A 13 5.23 2.34 -1.98
CA PHE A 13 4.00 1.56 -1.96
C PHE A 13 4.22 0.15 -1.40
N ARG A 14 5.35 -0.49 -1.71
CA ARG A 14 5.74 -1.79 -1.14
C ARG A 14 5.83 -1.72 0.39
N ARG A 15 6.49 -0.70 0.94
CA ARG A 15 6.60 -0.47 2.39
C ARG A 15 5.22 -0.30 3.03
N PHE A 16 4.34 0.49 2.40
CA PHE A 16 2.94 0.63 2.84
C PHE A 16 2.21 -0.72 2.91
N VAL A 17 2.32 -1.55 1.86
CA VAL A 17 1.64 -2.86 1.83
C VAL A 17 2.18 -3.76 2.95
N ILE A 18 3.49 -3.80 3.16
CA ILE A 18 4.12 -4.60 4.23
C ILE A 18 3.64 -4.13 5.61
N ALA A 19 3.69 -2.82 5.88
CA ALA A 19 3.24 -2.22 7.14
C ALA A 19 1.77 -2.57 7.42
N SER A 20 0.93 -2.59 6.38
CA SER A 20 -0.50 -2.84 6.49
C SER A 20 -0.90 -4.32 6.57
N THR A 21 0.05 -5.26 6.47
CA THR A 21 -0.28 -6.69 6.28
C THR A 21 0.59 -7.66 7.05
N CYS A 22 1.91 -7.63 6.85
CA CYS A 22 2.80 -8.72 7.23
C CYS A 22 4.07 -8.28 7.96
N SER A 23 4.22 -7.00 8.29
CA SER A 23 5.39 -6.45 9.00
C SER A 23 5.82 -7.26 10.23
N SER A 24 4.87 -7.81 10.98
CA SER A 24 5.13 -8.56 12.22
C SER A 24 5.69 -9.97 12.03
N TYR A 25 5.61 -10.55 10.83
CA TYR A 25 6.04 -11.93 10.57
C TYR A 25 6.81 -12.13 9.24
N MET A 26 7.01 -11.07 8.47
CA MET A 26 7.84 -11.11 7.26
C MET A 26 9.31 -11.34 7.63
N PRO A 27 10.01 -12.31 7.02
CA PRO A 27 11.43 -12.53 7.27
C PRO A 27 12.27 -11.27 6.96
N ARG A 28 13.29 -10.98 7.78
CA ARG A 28 14.16 -9.80 7.58
C ARG A 28 14.79 -9.75 6.19
N SER A 29 15.27 -10.89 5.69
CA SER A 29 15.83 -11.00 4.34
C SER A 29 14.85 -10.58 3.24
N TYR A 30 13.54 -10.80 3.42
CA TYR A 30 12.53 -10.37 2.46
C TYR A 30 12.21 -8.88 2.60
N ILE A 31 12.31 -8.31 3.81
CA ILE A 31 12.11 -6.87 4.05
C ILE A 31 13.22 -6.07 3.38
N GLU A 32 14.46 -6.57 3.43
CA GLU A 32 15.65 -5.95 2.84
C GLU A 32 15.73 -6.12 1.33
N ASP A 33 15.09 -7.16 0.77
CA ASP A 33 15.01 -7.40 -0.67
C ASP A 33 13.93 -6.50 -1.32
N PRO A 34 14.30 -5.54 -2.19
CA PRO A 34 13.36 -4.65 -2.85
C PRO A 34 12.53 -5.34 -3.95
N GLU A 35 12.89 -6.55 -4.35
CA GLU A 35 12.16 -7.36 -5.33
C GLU A 35 11.14 -8.30 -4.67
N VAL A 36 11.08 -8.38 -3.34
CA VAL A 36 10.12 -9.23 -2.64
C VAL A 36 8.86 -8.45 -2.28
N PHE A 37 7.71 -8.98 -2.70
CA PHE A 37 6.39 -8.40 -2.47
C PHE A 37 5.43 -9.42 -1.81
N PRO A 38 4.51 -8.94 -0.96
CA PRO A 38 3.41 -9.76 -0.46
C PRO A 38 2.24 -9.79 -1.46
N GLU A 39 1.68 -10.97 -1.69
CA GLU A 39 0.42 -11.20 -2.40
C GLU A 39 -0.59 -11.90 -1.49
N ARG A 40 -1.88 -11.70 -1.76
CA ARG A 40 -2.99 -12.38 -1.07
C ARG A 40 -4.13 -12.63 -2.04
N GLU A 41 -4.49 -13.90 -2.19
CA GLU A 41 -5.58 -14.38 -3.03
C GLU A 41 -6.87 -14.57 -2.21
N GLU A 42 -7.46 -13.47 -1.73
CA GLU A 42 -8.77 -13.48 -1.05
C GLU A 42 -9.74 -12.55 -1.78
N SER A 43 -11.03 -12.90 -1.85
CA SER A 43 -12.06 -12.04 -2.46
C SER A 43 -12.21 -10.70 -1.71
N LEU A 44 -12.01 -10.72 -0.39
CA LEU A 44 -11.88 -9.55 0.47
C LEU A 44 -10.43 -9.42 0.92
N GLY A 45 -9.85 -8.24 0.74
CA GLY A 45 -8.46 -8.00 1.15
C GLY A 45 -7.40 -8.46 0.16
N SER A 46 -7.71 -8.65 -1.12
CA SER A 46 -6.71 -9.06 -2.11
C SER A 46 -5.50 -8.14 -2.20
N ILE A 47 -4.33 -8.74 -2.46
CA ILE A 47 -3.10 -8.04 -2.81
C ILE A 47 -2.55 -8.70 -4.06
N TYR A 48 -2.42 -7.94 -5.14
CA TYR A 48 -2.00 -8.46 -6.43
C TYR A 48 -0.86 -7.63 -7.00
N VAL A 49 0.21 -8.30 -7.43
CA VAL A 49 1.40 -7.69 -8.03
C VAL A 49 1.46 -8.11 -9.50
N GLU A 50 1.36 -7.11 -10.38
CA GLU A 50 1.52 -7.23 -11.82
C GLU A 50 2.96 -6.92 -12.20
N ALA A 51 3.68 -7.89 -12.75
CA ALA A 51 5.10 -7.82 -13.06
C ALA A 51 5.43 -8.67 -14.29
N ALA A 52 6.52 -8.33 -15.00
CA ALA A 52 6.94 -9.08 -16.19
C ALA A 52 7.52 -10.45 -15.84
N ASP A 53 8.26 -10.53 -14.74
CA ASP A 53 8.80 -11.78 -14.19
C ASP A 53 8.42 -11.88 -12.71
N LYS A 54 7.89 -13.03 -12.31
CA LYS A 54 7.37 -13.26 -10.96
C LYS A 54 7.55 -14.73 -10.57
N VAL A 55 8.24 -14.95 -9.46
CA VAL A 55 8.47 -16.27 -8.88
C VAL A 55 7.96 -16.33 -7.46
N THR A 56 7.15 -17.33 -7.15
CA THR A 56 6.69 -17.59 -5.78
C THR A 56 7.84 -18.08 -4.92
N LEU A 57 8.08 -17.41 -3.79
CA LEU A 57 9.10 -17.81 -2.83
C LEU A 57 8.50 -18.77 -1.78
N LYS A 58 7.55 -18.26 -1.00
CA LYS A 58 6.97 -19.00 0.12
C LYS A 58 5.64 -18.39 0.56
N LYS A 59 4.71 -19.24 0.98
CA LYS A 59 3.50 -18.82 1.70
C LYS A 59 3.72 -18.89 3.21
N ILE A 60 3.38 -17.81 3.91
CA ILE A 60 3.37 -17.74 5.39
C ILE A 60 2.03 -17.13 5.80
N ARG A 61 1.21 -17.91 6.52
CA ARG A 61 -0.18 -17.54 6.83
C ARG A 61 -0.99 -17.33 5.54
N ASP A 62 -1.72 -16.22 5.46
CA ASP A 62 -2.53 -15.81 4.30
C ASP A 62 -1.73 -15.07 3.22
N ILE A 63 -0.44 -14.78 3.46
CA ILE A 63 0.40 -14.03 2.52
C ILE A 63 1.33 -14.98 1.76
N THR A 64 1.32 -14.85 0.44
CA THR A 64 2.30 -15.45 -0.46
C THR A 64 3.36 -14.40 -0.79
N PHE A 65 4.62 -14.68 -0.45
CA PHE A 65 5.74 -13.83 -0.85
C PHE A 65 6.22 -14.23 -2.23
N VAL A 66 6.40 -13.24 -3.10
CA VAL A 66 6.87 -13.41 -4.47
C VAL A 66 8.10 -12.53 -4.68
N ASN A 67 9.08 -13.03 -5.44
CA ASN A 67 10.11 -12.19 -6.04
C ASN A 67 9.57 -11.72 -7.39
N ALA A 68 9.47 -10.40 -7.60
CA ALA A 68 8.88 -9.81 -8.78
C ALA A 68 9.80 -8.73 -9.38
N ARG A 69 10.05 -8.84 -10.67
CA ARG A 69 10.88 -7.92 -11.46
C ARG A 69 10.04 -7.22 -12.52
N ASP A 70 10.43 -5.98 -12.82
CA ASP A 70 9.71 -5.10 -13.75
C ASP A 70 8.22 -4.99 -13.41
N VAL A 71 7.95 -4.60 -12.15
CA VAL A 71 6.59 -4.40 -11.64
C VAL A 71 5.91 -3.23 -12.36
N LEU A 72 4.74 -3.51 -12.94
CA LEU A 72 3.90 -2.56 -13.69
C LEU A 72 2.75 -2.01 -12.84
N GLY A 73 2.29 -2.77 -11.86
CA GLY A 73 1.21 -2.35 -10.98
C GLY A 73 1.05 -3.20 -9.74
N ILE A 74 0.47 -2.61 -8.71
CA ILE A 74 0.08 -3.31 -7.48
C ILE A 74 -1.34 -2.88 -7.11
N ILE A 75 -2.20 -3.85 -6.81
CA ILE A 75 -3.54 -3.61 -6.28
C ILE A 75 -3.56 -4.07 -4.83
N TYR A 76 -4.02 -3.20 -3.95
CA TYR A 76 -4.19 -3.47 -2.53
C TYR A 76 -5.63 -3.23 -2.11
N ASN A 77 -6.24 -4.24 -1.50
CA ASN A 77 -7.48 -4.13 -0.77
C ASN A 77 -7.23 -4.53 0.70
N SER A 78 -7.79 -3.77 1.63
CA SER A 78 -7.76 -4.16 3.05
C SER A 78 -8.79 -5.25 3.33
N LYS A 79 -8.54 -6.09 4.35
CA LYS A 79 -9.51 -7.11 4.80
C LYS A 79 -10.84 -6.51 5.25
N SER A 80 -10.82 -5.27 5.74
CA SER A 80 -12.03 -4.55 6.13
C SER A 80 -12.81 -3.96 4.95
N GLY A 81 -12.24 -3.95 3.74
CA GLY A 81 -12.84 -3.33 2.56
C GLY A 81 -12.81 -1.79 2.55
N ASN A 82 -12.30 -1.16 3.61
CA ASN A 82 -12.31 0.31 3.75
C ASN A 82 -11.10 1.02 3.12
N THR A 83 -10.20 0.25 2.50
CA THR A 83 -9.04 0.79 1.77
C THR A 83 -8.85 -0.01 0.50
N THR A 84 -8.89 0.68 -0.63
CA THR A 84 -8.69 0.14 -1.98
C THR A 84 -7.74 1.06 -2.71
N LEU A 85 -6.51 0.61 -2.94
CA LEU A 85 -5.46 1.42 -3.54
C LEU A 85 -4.81 0.67 -4.69
N LYS A 86 -4.39 1.43 -5.69
CA LYS A 86 -3.65 0.92 -6.85
C LYS A 86 -2.41 1.77 -7.05
N TRP A 87 -1.26 1.13 -7.15
CA TRP A 87 -0.06 1.75 -7.68
C TRP A 87 0.13 1.35 -9.13
N ARG A 88 0.40 2.32 -10.00
CA ARG A 88 0.71 2.11 -11.41
C ARG A 88 2.01 2.77 -11.79
N GLN A 89 2.85 2.05 -12.53
CA GLN A 89 4.09 2.59 -13.04
C GLN A 89 3.81 3.74 -14.02
N LEU A 90 4.56 4.83 -13.88
CA LEU A 90 4.56 5.93 -14.84
C LEU A 90 5.88 5.96 -15.62
N ARG A 91 7.02 5.93 -14.90
CA ARG A 91 8.37 5.91 -15.47
C ARG A 91 9.35 5.26 -14.49
N ARG A 92 10.18 4.32 -14.96
CA ARG A 92 11.18 3.59 -14.14
C ARG A 92 10.51 3.04 -12.85
N ARG A 93 11.06 3.33 -11.67
CA ARG A 93 10.49 2.92 -10.37
C ARG A 93 9.48 3.93 -9.80
N GLY A 94 9.19 5.00 -10.54
CA GLY A 94 8.21 6.00 -10.17
C GLY A 94 6.82 5.65 -10.71
N GLY A 95 5.81 5.86 -9.88
CA GLY A 95 4.43 5.60 -10.23
C GLY A 95 3.47 6.52 -9.51
N LYS A 96 2.19 6.17 -9.62
CA LYS A 96 1.08 6.92 -9.03
C LYS A 96 0.22 5.97 -8.21
N VAL A 97 -0.07 6.38 -6.98
CA VAL A 97 -1.04 5.73 -6.10
C VAL A 97 -2.37 6.44 -6.23
N THR A 98 -3.41 5.67 -6.53
CA THR A 98 -4.80 6.16 -6.62
C THR A 98 -5.73 5.24 -5.86
N GLY A 99 -6.78 5.80 -5.26
CA GLY A 99 -7.87 5.02 -4.68
C GLY A 99 -8.45 5.66 -3.43
N GLU A 100 -9.01 4.84 -2.55
CA GLU A 100 -9.61 5.28 -1.30
C GLU A 100 -8.92 4.63 -0.10
N ALA A 101 -8.67 5.41 0.93
CA ALA A 101 -8.05 4.95 2.17
C ALA A 101 -8.93 5.24 3.38
N SER A 102 -8.96 4.30 4.32
CA SER A 102 -9.45 4.57 5.68
C SER A 102 -8.47 5.46 6.43
N SER A 103 -8.95 6.13 7.50
CA SER A 103 -8.09 6.95 8.36
C SER A 103 -6.89 6.16 8.91
N ASN A 104 -7.08 4.88 9.25
CA ASN A 104 -6.02 4.02 9.78
C ASN A 104 -4.93 3.75 8.73
N SER A 105 -5.32 3.64 7.46
CA SER A 105 -4.37 3.45 6.37
C SER A 105 -3.54 4.71 6.07
N LEU A 106 -3.96 5.90 6.50
CA LEU A 106 -3.18 7.14 6.30
C LEU A 106 -1.85 7.09 7.05
N VAL A 107 -1.82 6.55 8.26
CA VAL A 107 -0.59 6.41 9.05
C VAL A 107 0.39 5.50 8.31
N ASN A 108 -0.07 4.34 7.85
CA ASN A 108 0.77 3.41 7.09
C ASN A 108 1.22 3.98 5.74
N LEU A 109 0.37 4.81 5.09
CA LEU A 109 0.74 5.51 3.85
C LEU A 109 1.84 6.53 4.09
N ALA A 110 1.80 7.24 5.23
CA ALA A 110 2.84 8.18 5.64
C ALA A 110 4.14 7.44 6.02
N GLU A 111 4.06 6.38 6.81
CA GLU A 111 5.21 5.52 7.17
C GLU A 111 5.87 4.88 5.94
N GLY A 112 5.05 4.46 4.96
CA GLY A 112 5.53 3.97 3.67
C GLY A 112 6.10 5.07 2.77
N GLY A 113 5.91 6.35 3.08
CA GLY A 113 6.35 7.47 2.25
C GLY A 113 5.56 7.62 0.95
N VAL A 114 4.29 7.19 0.95
CA VAL A 114 3.35 7.41 -0.17
C VAL A 114 2.74 8.82 -0.09
N ILE A 115 2.47 9.29 1.13
CA ILE A 115 2.01 10.64 1.44
C ILE A 115 2.91 11.23 2.52
N THR A 116 2.83 12.55 2.72
CA THR A 116 3.62 13.21 3.76
C THR A 116 2.82 13.31 5.07
N PRO A 117 3.48 13.30 6.25
CA PRO A 117 2.82 13.55 7.52
C PRO A 117 2.03 14.87 7.55
N GLU A 118 2.56 15.92 6.93
CA GLU A 118 1.93 17.23 6.85
C GLU A 118 0.60 17.20 6.08
N TRP A 119 0.51 16.34 5.07
CA TRP A 119 -0.73 16.12 4.32
C TRP A 119 -1.77 15.43 5.20
N VAL A 120 -1.37 14.45 6.00
CA VAL A 120 -2.25 13.76 6.96
C VAL A 120 -2.78 14.75 7.99
N ASP A 121 -1.91 15.58 8.58
CA ASP A 121 -2.31 16.60 9.55
C ASP A 121 -3.28 17.63 8.96
N SER A 122 -3.01 18.09 7.74
CA SER A 122 -3.88 19.02 7.03
C SER A 122 -5.26 18.40 6.78
N TYR A 123 -5.31 17.13 6.41
CA TYR A 123 -6.57 16.39 6.22
C TYR A 123 -7.34 16.25 7.54
N LEU A 124 -6.68 15.87 8.64
CA LEU A 124 -7.33 15.72 9.95
C LEU A 124 -7.88 17.06 10.47
N LYS A 125 -7.13 18.16 10.29
CA LYS A 125 -7.58 19.51 10.64
C LYS A 125 -8.83 19.91 9.87
N LYS A 126 -8.85 19.69 8.54
CA LYS A 126 -10.01 20.00 7.70
C LYS A 126 -11.24 19.21 8.13
N LYS A 127 -11.09 17.91 8.38
CA LYS A 127 -12.19 17.05 8.82
C LYS A 127 -12.77 17.47 10.18
N ASN A 128 -11.91 17.88 11.11
CA ASN A 128 -12.36 18.39 12.41
C ASN A 128 -13.16 19.69 12.27
N MET A 129 -12.73 20.62 11.41
CA MET A 129 -13.48 21.86 11.14
C MET A 129 -14.84 21.59 10.49
N GLU A 130 -14.92 20.65 9.55
CA GLU A 130 -16.19 20.24 8.92
C GLU A 130 -17.16 19.64 9.94
N ASN A 131 -16.66 18.82 10.87
CA ASN A 131 -17.49 18.26 11.94
C ASN A 131 -17.95 19.31 12.95
N THR A 132 -17.15 20.32 13.26
CA THR A 132 -17.55 21.42 14.16
C THR A 132 -18.60 22.33 13.54
N ASN A 133 -18.59 22.51 12.23
CA ASN A 133 -19.56 23.34 11.51
C ASN A 133 -20.89 22.62 11.18
N ALA A 134 -20.98 21.32 11.48
CA ALA A 134 -22.16 20.49 11.24
C ALA A 134 -23.01 20.24 12.50
N VAL A 135 -22.66 20.87 13.64
CA VAL A 135 -23.34 20.79 14.93
C VAL A 135 -24.02 22.11 15.26
#